data_AF-A0A0M9ZZ09-F1
#
_entry.id   AF-A0A0M9ZZ09-F1
#
_cell.length_a   1.000
_cell.length_b   1.000
_cell.length_c   1.000
_cell.angle_alpha   90.00
_cell.angle_beta   90.00
_cell.angle_gamma   90.00
#
_symmetry.space_group_name_H-M   'P 1'
#
loop_
_entity.id
_entity.type
_entity.pdbx_description
1 polymer ?
#
loop_
_entity_poly.entity_id
_entity_poly.type
_entity_poly.pdbx_seq_one_letter_code
_entity_poly.pdbx_strand_id
1 'polypeptide(L)'
;MDPIVMSAATALVGAMTTDAWEQVRTAFAGWWRRIRPQQADRVAAELEESRDRAVTARREEDTDAESELVTVWADRVAELLGENRALAEDLRRLVERDITPHVHHDTGIRTGTQELHAEASGHGRVYQAGRDQHIQGP
;
A
#
# COMPACT_ATOMS: atom_id res chain seq x y z
N MET A 1 12.45 -7.75 2.41
CA MET A 1 11.86 -6.52 2.98
C MET A 1 10.67 -6.93 3.85
N ASP A 2 10.42 -6.25 4.98
CA ASP A 2 9.32 -6.62 5.91
C ASP A 2 7.95 -6.43 5.21
N PRO A 3 7.00 -7.39 5.29
CA PRO A 3 5.69 -7.27 4.64
C PRO A 3 4.92 -5.98 4.98
N ILE A 4 5.06 -5.46 6.20
CA ILE A 4 4.36 -4.22 6.58
C ILE A 4 4.92 -3.00 5.83
N VAL A 5 6.20 -3.01 5.49
CA VAL A 5 6.86 -1.91 4.75
C VAL A 5 6.26 -1.82 3.34
N MET A 6 6.19 -2.96 2.64
CA MET A 6 5.61 -3.01 1.29
C MET A 6 4.13 -2.63 1.30
N SER A 7 3.37 -3.14 2.28
CA SER A 7 1.96 -2.80 2.42
C SER A 7 1.74 -1.31 2.69
N ALA A 8 2.53 -0.71 3.59
CA ALA A 8 2.47 0.71 3.91
C ALA A 8 2.80 1.57 2.70
N ALA A 9 3.89 1.26 1.97
CA ALA A 9 4.29 2.00 0.79
C ALA A 9 3.26 1.91 -0.33
N THR A 10 2.69 0.73 -0.56
CA THR A 10 1.61 0.53 -1.55
C THR A 10 0.37 1.34 -1.20
N ALA A 11 -0.05 1.32 0.06
CA ALA A 11 -1.20 2.09 0.53
C ALA A 11 -0.95 3.60 0.44
N LEU A 12 0.27 4.05 0.77
CA LEU A 12 0.67 5.45 0.68
C LEU A 12 0.64 5.96 -0.76
N VAL A 13 1.22 5.22 -1.71
CA VAL A 13 1.20 5.58 -3.14
C VAL A 13 -0.22 5.52 -3.70
N GLY A 14 -1.01 4.51 -3.33
CA GLY A 14 -2.42 4.43 -3.71
C GLY A 14 -3.24 5.63 -3.21
N ALA A 15 -2.95 6.15 -2.01
CA ALA A 15 -3.62 7.32 -1.46
C ALA A 15 -3.23 8.64 -2.15
N MET A 16 -2.07 8.72 -2.82
CA MET A 16 -1.63 9.95 -3.51
C MET A 16 -2.58 10.36 -4.64
N THR A 17 -3.26 9.38 -5.24
CA THR A 17 -4.18 9.59 -6.36
C THR A 17 -5.63 9.75 -5.92
N THR A 18 -5.91 9.72 -4.61
CA THR A 18 -7.29 9.88 -4.07
C THR A 18 -7.49 11.26 -3.47
N ASP A 19 -8.76 11.62 -3.25
CA ASP A 19 -9.14 12.88 -2.58
C ASP A 19 -8.69 12.95 -1.12
N ALA A 20 -8.37 11.80 -0.51
CA ALA A 20 -7.94 11.71 0.87
C ALA A 20 -6.42 11.88 1.07
N TRP A 21 -5.68 12.17 0.00
CA TRP A 21 -4.22 12.37 0.03
C TRP A 21 -3.76 13.29 1.17
N GLU A 22 -4.39 14.45 1.34
CA GLU A 22 -3.98 15.44 2.34
C GLU A 22 -4.05 14.90 3.79
N GLN A 23 -5.05 14.06 4.07
CA GLN A 23 -5.20 13.42 5.38
C GLN A 23 -4.10 12.39 5.59
N VAL A 24 -3.84 11.55 4.59
CA VAL A 24 -2.78 10.53 4.62
C VAL A 24 -1.40 11.17 4.76
N ARG A 25 -1.11 12.21 3.98
CA ARG A 25 0.15 12.98 4.03
C ARG A 25 0.37 13.54 5.43
N THR A 26 -0.66 14.16 6.01
CA THR A 26 -0.59 14.74 7.35
C THR A 26 -0.31 13.67 8.42
N ALA A 27 -1.00 12.53 8.35
CA ALA A 27 -0.80 11.44 9.29
C ALA A 27 0.61 10.84 9.18
N PHE A 28 1.07 10.57 7.96
CA PHE A 28 2.40 10.00 7.71
C PHE A 28 3.53 10.96 8.07
N ALA A 29 3.45 12.23 7.67
CA ALA A 29 4.43 13.25 8.05
C ALA A 29 4.44 13.49 9.57
N GLY A 30 3.26 13.43 10.22
CA GLY A 30 3.14 13.52 11.67
C GLY A 30 3.80 12.35 12.40
N TRP A 31 3.60 11.12 11.90
CA TRP A 31 4.29 9.94 12.40
C TRP A 31 5.80 10.04 12.20
N TRP A 32 6.26 10.44 11.01
CA TRP A 32 7.68 10.63 10.72
C TRP A 32 8.32 11.68 11.63
N ARG A 33 7.65 12.82 11.84
CA ARG A 33 8.15 13.91 12.70
C ARG A 33 8.36 13.48 14.15
N ARG A 34 7.57 12.54 14.67
CA ARG A 34 7.76 11.98 16.02
C ARG A 34 9.05 11.16 16.13
N ILE A 35 9.54 10.62 15.02
CA ILE A 35 10.68 9.71 14.96
C ILE A 35 11.95 10.46 14.54
N ARG A 36 11.87 11.24 13.46
CA ARG A 36 12.96 12.05 12.91
C ARG A 36 12.47 13.45 12.55
N PRO A 37 12.34 14.36 13.54
CA PRO A 37 11.78 15.69 13.32
C PRO A 37 12.60 16.53 12.33
N GLN A 38 13.92 16.36 12.28
CA GLN A 38 14.82 17.11 11.39
C GLN A 38 14.60 16.77 9.91
N GLN A 39 14.03 15.60 9.59
CA GLN A 39 13.78 15.15 8.22
C GLN A 39 12.31 15.32 7.81
N ALA A 40 11.42 15.65 8.74
CA ALA A 40 9.98 15.65 8.51
C ALA A 40 9.54 16.58 7.37
N ASP A 41 10.10 17.78 7.30
CA ASP A 41 9.71 18.76 6.27
C ASP A 41 10.22 18.35 4.90
N ARG A 42 11.42 17.73 4.84
CA ARG A 42 11.94 17.14 3.60
C ARG A 42 11.05 16.00 3.11
N VAL A 43 10.66 15.10 4.02
CA VAL A 43 9.78 13.97 3.67
C VAL A 43 8.42 14.46 3.21
N ALA A 44 7.86 15.50 3.82
CA ALA A 44 6.61 16.10 3.38
C ALA A 44 6.70 16.69 1.96
N ALA A 45 7.81 17.34 1.61
CA ALA A 45 8.03 17.83 0.25
C ALA A 45 8.17 16.68 -0.77
N GLU A 46 8.94 15.64 -0.42
CA GLU A 46 9.12 14.47 -1.27
C GLU A 46 7.83 13.66 -1.45
N LEU A 47 6.93 13.66 -0.45
CA LEU A 47 5.58 13.11 -0.56
C LEU A 47 4.76 13.85 -1.61
N GLU A 48 4.83 15.18 -1.64
CA GLU A 48 4.10 15.98 -2.63
C GLU A 48 4.66 15.76 -4.05
N GLU A 49 5.98 15.73 -4.20
CA GLU A 49 6.61 15.39 -5.48
C GLU A 49 6.24 13.99 -5.97
N SER A 50 6.19 13.02 -5.05
CA SER A 50 5.77 11.64 -5.36
C SER A 50 4.30 11.61 -5.79
N ARG A 51 3.46 12.45 -5.20
CA ARG A 51 2.05 12.54 -5.53
C ARG A 51 1.83 13.07 -6.95
N ASP A 52 2.57 14.10 -7.36
CA ASP A 52 2.51 14.60 -8.74
C ASP A 52 2.88 13.51 -9.76
N ARG A 53 3.90 12.69 -9.43
CA ARG A 53 4.30 11.55 -10.25
C ARG A 53 3.24 10.44 -10.25
N ALA A 54 2.67 10.10 -9.10
CA ALA A 54 1.61 9.10 -9.00
C ALA A 54 0.36 9.49 -9.80
N VAL A 55 -0.05 10.77 -9.73
CA VAL A 55 -1.18 11.30 -10.52
C VAL A 55 -0.88 11.22 -12.01
N THR A 56 0.35 11.51 -12.43
CA THR A 56 0.77 11.39 -13.83
C THR A 56 0.77 9.94 -14.29
N ALA A 57 1.41 9.05 -13.53
CA ALA A 57 1.45 7.62 -13.81
C ALA A 57 0.04 7.02 -13.92
N ARG A 58 -0.88 7.40 -13.01
CA ARG A 58 -2.28 6.97 -13.06
C ARG A 58 -3.00 7.42 -14.33
N ARG A 59 -2.74 8.64 -14.80
CA ARG A 59 -3.32 9.18 -16.04
C ARG A 59 -2.77 8.49 -17.29
N GLU A 60 -1.51 8.08 -17.25
CA GLU A 60 -0.82 7.41 -18.35
C GLU A 60 -0.93 5.88 -18.30
N GLU A 61 -1.61 5.34 -17.26
CA GLU A 61 -1.70 3.91 -16.96
C GLU A 61 -0.31 3.24 -16.81
N ASP A 62 0.69 4.02 -16.36
CA ASP A 62 2.06 3.58 -16.17
C ASP A 62 2.23 2.86 -14.81
N THR A 63 2.02 1.55 -14.83
CA THR A 63 2.18 0.70 -13.63
C THR A 63 3.62 0.56 -13.17
N ASP A 64 4.59 0.76 -14.05
CA ASP A 64 6.02 0.65 -13.72
C ASP A 64 6.46 1.88 -12.91
N ALA A 65 6.02 3.07 -13.31
CA ALA A 65 6.24 4.31 -12.55
C ALA A 65 5.56 4.27 -11.17
N GLU A 66 4.33 3.73 -11.07
CA GLU A 66 3.69 3.53 -9.75
C GLU A 66 4.48 2.54 -8.88
N SER A 67 4.99 1.44 -9.47
CA SER A 67 5.78 0.43 -8.75
C SER A 67 7.14 0.95 -8.30
N GLU A 68 7.77 1.85 -9.07
CA GLU A 68 8.99 2.55 -8.69
C GLU A 68 8.73 3.42 -7.44
N LEU A 69 7.64 4.19 -7.42
CA LEU A 69 7.26 5.01 -6.26
C LEU A 69 7.05 4.13 -5.02
N VAL A 70 6.39 2.98 -5.16
CA VAL A 70 6.23 2.02 -4.05
C VAL A 70 7.60 1.57 -3.53
N THR A 71 8.53 1.25 -4.41
CA THR A 71 9.89 0.82 -4.03
C THR A 71 10.64 1.92 -3.28
N VAL A 72 10.58 3.17 -3.79
CA VAL A 72 11.21 4.34 -3.15
C VAL A 72 10.69 4.55 -1.72
N TRP A 73 9.37 4.50 -1.52
CA TRP A 73 8.78 4.68 -0.20
C TRP A 73 9.03 3.48 0.72
N ALA A 74 9.05 2.27 0.17
CA ALA A 74 9.35 1.05 0.91
C ALA A 74 10.79 1.08 1.45
N ASP A 75 11.78 1.47 0.65
CA ASP A 75 13.18 1.57 1.10
C ASP A 75 13.36 2.59 2.23
N ARG A 76 12.71 3.76 2.11
CA ARG A 76 12.77 4.80 3.16
C ARG A 76 12.16 4.34 4.48
N VAL A 77 11.02 3.66 4.40
CA VAL A 77 10.36 3.11 5.58
C VAL A 77 11.19 1.96 6.16
N ALA A 78 11.77 1.09 5.32
CA ALA A 78 12.68 0.03 5.76
C ALA A 78 13.92 0.58 6.49
N GLU A 79 14.52 1.67 5.99
CA GLU A 79 15.63 2.36 6.66
C GLU A 79 15.23 2.78 8.08
N LEU A 80 14.06 3.40 8.24
CA LEU A 80 13.55 3.85 9.53
C LEU A 80 13.31 2.67 10.49
N LEU A 81 12.72 1.56 10.01
CA LEU A 81 12.50 0.35 10.82
C LEU A 81 13.79 -0.39 11.15
N GLY A 82 14.83 -0.27 10.31
CA GLY A 82 16.14 -0.85 10.53
C GLY A 82 16.81 -0.31 11.80
N GLU A 83 16.53 0.95 12.14
CA GLU A 83 17.06 1.59 13.35
C GLU A 83 16.24 1.28 14.59
N ASN A 84 14.92 1.10 14.44
CA ASN A 84 14.04 0.76 15.55
C ASN A 84 12.87 -0.11 15.10
N ARG A 85 12.99 -1.41 15.39
CA ARG A 85 11.97 -2.41 15.03
C ARG A 85 10.62 -2.21 15.75
N ALA A 86 10.59 -1.48 16.88
CA ALA A 86 9.34 -1.18 17.59
C ALA A 86 8.40 -0.27 16.76
N LEU A 87 8.95 0.49 15.81
CA LEU A 87 8.19 1.37 14.91
C LEU A 87 7.30 0.60 13.94
N ALA A 88 7.54 -0.69 13.72
CA ALA A 88 6.73 -1.53 12.82
C ALA A 88 5.26 -1.58 13.26
N GLU A 89 5.04 -1.60 14.58
CA GLU A 89 3.70 -1.68 15.15
C GLU A 89 3.01 -0.30 15.16
N ASP A 90 3.77 0.79 15.31
CA ASP A 90 3.26 2.15 15.09
C ASP A 90 2.88 2.38 13.63
N LEU A 91 3.70 1.90 12.69
CA LEU A 91 3.43 1.97 11.25
C LEU A 91 2.18 1.17 10.89
N ARG A 92 2.03 -0.04 11.43
CA ARG A 92 0.82 -0.85 11.22
C ARG A 92 -0.44 -0.11 11.65
N ARG A 93 -0.43 0.48 12.85
CA ARG A 93 -1.55 1.30 13.34
C ARG A 93 -1.83 2.52 12.46
N LEU A 94 -0.79 3.21 12.00
CA LEU A 94 -0.93 4.35 11.08
C LEU A 94 -1.63 3.90 9.79
N VAL A 95 -1.17 2.81 9.18
CA VAL A 95 -1.75 2.28 7.94
C VAL A 95 -3.22 1.91 8.15
N GLU A 96 -3.53 1.12 9.17
CA GLU A 96 -4.88 0.64 9.44
C GLU A 96 -5.87 1.77 9.76
N ARG A 97 -5.43 2.80 10.47
CA ARG A 97 -6.31 3.87 10.95
C ARG A 97 -6.42 5.05 10.00
N ASP A 98 -5.33 5.42 9.36
CA ASP A 98 -5.21 6.72 8.70
C ASP A 98 -4.92 6.59 7.19
N ILE A 99 -4.61 5.40 6.66
CA ILE A 99 -4.28 5.21 5.24
C ILE A 99 -5.27 4.27 4.55
N THR A 100 -5.41 3.04 5.04
CA THR A 100 -6.26 1.99 4.48
C THR A 100 -7.72 2.42 4.27
N PRO A 101 -8.39 3.14 5.20
CA PRO A 101 -9.78 3.58 5.01
C PRO A 101 -10.01 4.43 3.75
N HIS A 102 -8.94 5.07 3.26
CA HIS A 102 -8.99 6.06 2.19
C HIS A 102 -8.62 5.48 0.82
N VAL A 103 -7.82 4.41 0.78
CA VAL A 103 -7.39 3.75 -0.47
C VAL A 103 -8.50 2.84 -1.02
N HIS A 104 -9.23 2.15 -0.13
CA HIS A 104 -10.32 1.24 -0.53
C HIS A 104 -11.57 1.94 -1.09
N HIS A 105 -11.66 3.26 -0.95
CA HIS A 105 -12.84 4.00 -1.39
C HIS A 105 -12.83 4.33 -2.89
N ASP A 106 -11.65 4.38 -3.51
CA ASP A 106 -11.48 4.76 -4.93
C ASP A 106 -11.24 3.55 -5.84
N THR A 107 -10.70 2.46 -5.29
CA THR A 107 -10.65 1.17 -5.99
C THR A 107 -11.85 0.35 -5.56
N GLY A 108 -12.85 0.21 -6.44
CA GLY A 108 -13.96 -0.77 -6.32
C GLY A 108 -13.50 -2.24 -6.32
N ILE A 109 -12.30 -2.54 -5.83
CA ILE A 109 -11.73 -3.86 -5.71
C ILE A 109 -11.47 -4.11 -4.22
N ARG A 110 -12.36 -4.93 -3.65
CA ARG A 110 -12.20 -5.53 -2.32
C ARG A 110 -10.97 -6.44 -2.31
N THR A 111 -9.81 -5.90 -1.96
CA THR A 111 -8.68 -6.68 -1.44
C THR A 111 -8.91 -6.94 0.05
N GLY A 112 -9.96 -7.71 0.35
CA GLY A 112 -9.95 -8.53 1.57
C GLY A 112 -9.11 -9.77 1.26
N THR A 113 -8.27 -10.20 2.20
CA THR A 113 -7.58 -11.49 2.14
C THR A 113 -8.58 -12.58 1.80
N GLN A 114 -8.51 -13.12 0.58
CA GLN A 114 -9.32 -14.28 0.17
C GLN A 114 -8.53 -15.54 0.55
N GLU A 115 -8.75 -16.05 1.77
CA GLU A 115 -8.32 -17.41 2.10
C GLU A 115 -9.27 -18.41 1.45
N LEU A 116 -8.81 -19.02 0.35
CA LEU A 116 -9.52 -20.10 -0.34
C LEU A 116 -9.00 -21.42 0.21
N HIS A 117 -9.78 -22.04 1.10
CA HIS A 117 -9.54 -23.41 1.55
C HIS A 117 -10.43 -24.37 0.75
N ALA A 118 -9.84 -25.41 0.16
CA ALA A 118 -10.57 -26.49 -0.50
C ALA A 118 -10.00 -27.84 -0.08
N GLU A 119 -10.89 -28.72 0.34
CA GLU A 119 -10.58 -30.12 0.60
C GLU A 119 -11.46 -30.99 -0.32
N ALA A 120 -10.83 -31.85 -1.11
CA ALA A 120 -11.51 -32.80 -1.99
C ALA A 120 -11.12 -34.22 -1.56
N SER A 121 -12.10 -35.09 -1.33
CA SER A 121 -11.87 -36.51 -1.10
C SER A 121 -12.66 -37.37 -2.09
N GLY A 122 -12.09 -38.50 -2.50
CA GLY A 122 -12.62 -39.34 -3.59
C GLY A 122 -12.26 -38.83 -4.99
N HIS A 123 -13.16 -38.99 -5.96
CA HIS A 123 -12.98 -38.53 -7.36
C HIS A 123 -13.46 -37.08 -7.58
N GLY A 124 -13.34 -36.22 -6.58
CA GLY A 124 -13.78 -34.81 -6.66
C GLY A 124 -12.71 -33.90 -7.25
N ARG A 125 -13.10 -33.06 -8.22
CA ARG A 125 -12.25 -31.95 -8.70
C ARG A 125 -12.79 -30.64 -8.14
N VAL A 126 -11.93 -29.88 -7.47
CA VAL A 126 -12.25 -28.53 -7.02
C VAL A 126 -11.59 -27.55 -7.98
N TYR A 127 -12.38 -26.58 -8.43
CA TYR A 127 -11.86 -25.42 -9.12
C TYR A 127 -12.27 -24.18 -8.35
N GLN A 128 -11.30 -23.36 -7.97
CA GLN A 128 -11.51 -22.09 -7.28
C GLN A 128 -10.78 -20.98 -8.04
N ALA A 129 -11.49 -19.89 -8.30
CA ALA A 129 -10.92 -18.65 -8.80
C ALA A 129 -11.49 -17.47 -7.99
N GLY A 130 -10.62 -16.55 -7.57
CA GLY A 130 -11.01 -15.34 -6.84
C GLY A 130 -11.53 -14.20 -7.73
N ARG A 131 -11.60 -14.43 -9.04
CA ARG A 131 -12.15 -13.53 -10.06
C ARG A 131 -12.86 -14.39 -11.13
N ASP A 132 -12.54 -14.26 -12.41
CA ASP A 132 -13.26 -14.98 -13.47
C ASP A 132 -12.67 -16.35 -13.76
N GLN A 133 -13.54 -17.37 -13.85
CA GLN A 133 -13.16 -18.73 -14.22
C GLN A 133 -13.90 -19.17 -15.47
N HIS A 134 -13.18 -19.32 -16.58
CA HIS A 134 -13.72 -19.96 -17.79
C HIS A 134 -13.25 -21.41 -17.87
N ILE A 135 -14.18 -22.34 -17.60
CA ILE A 135 -13.96 -23.77 -17.80
C ILE A 135 -14.57 -24.14 -19.16
N GLN A 136 -13.74 -24.50 -20.12
CA GLN A 136 -14.19 -25.21 -21.31
C GLN A 136 -14.00 -26.71 -21.07
N GLY A 137 -15.11 -27.45 -21.12
CA GLY A 137 -15.07 -28.92 -21.11
C GLY A 137 -14.58 -29.48 -22.46
N PRO A 138 -14.21 -30.78 -22.51
CA PRO A 138 -13.92 -31.46 -23.77
C PRO A 138 -15.16 -31.62 -24.65
#